data_AF-A0A5B9QVW3-F1
#
_entry.id   AF-A0A5B9QVW3-F1
#
_cell.length_a   1.000
_cell.length_b   1.000
_cell.length_c   1.000
_cell.angle_alpha   90.00
_cell.angle_beta   90.00
_cell.angle_gamma   90.00
#
_symmetry.space_group_name_H-M   'P 1'
#
loop_
_entity.id
_entity.type
_entity.pdbx_description
1 polymer ?
#
loop_
_entity_poly.entity_id
_entity_poly.type
_entity_poly.pdbx_seq_one_letter_code
_entity_poly.pdbx_strand_id
1 'polypeptide(L)'
;MSKPEISEFQSSTGVVMLRVAAGSFTMGSPESEDGHRIWEQQRDVTFVNPFYLGKSPVTQDQYEAVTGTNPTDHEAIRDAPVDSVNWDQANEYCQKLTKVDRETGVLLDGWHPATASRLRLPRESGNA
;
A
#
# COMPACT_ATOMS: atom_id res chain seq x y z
N MET A 1 -26.91 8.83 9.89
CA MET A 1 -26.32 7.63 10.52
C MET A 1 -24.90 7.50 10.00
N SER A 2 -23.88 7.54 10.86
CA SER A 2 -22.48 7.41 10.44
C SER A 2 -22.22 5.98 9.96
N LYS A 3 -21.69 5.84 8.74
CA LYS A 3 -21.22 4.57 8.18
C LYS A 3 -20.20 3.95 9.16
N PRO A 4 -20.27 2.64 9.48
CA PRO A 4 -19.32 2.02 10.39
C PRO A 4 -17.89 2.21 9.88
N GLU A 5 -16.99 2.67 10.76
CA GLU A 5 -15.56 2.69 10.48
C GLU A 5 -15.04 1.25 10.55
N ILE A 6 -14.76 0.68 9.37
CA ILE A 6 -14.13 -0.63 9.28
C ILE A 6 -12.63 -0.45 9.57
N SER A 7 -12.14 -1.02 10.65
CA SER A 7 -10.71 -0.97 11.01
C SER A 7 -9.85 -1.89 10.15
N GLU A 8 -10.45 -2.98 9.66
CA GLU A 8 -9.80 -4.03 8.90
C GLU A 8 -10.80 -4.68 7.94
N PHE A 9 -10.37 -5.00 6.72
CA PHE A 9 -11.11 -5.89 5.83
C PHE A 9 -10.15 -6.87 5.16
N GLN A 10 -10.69 -7.95 4.62
CA GLN A 10 -9.93 -8.94 3.88
C GLN A 10 -10.32 -8.88 2.39
N SER A 11 -9.33 -8.82 1.50
CA SER A 11 -9.54 -8.89 0.05
C SER A 11 -10.11 -10.25 -0.36
N SER A 12 -10.60 -10.36 -1.60
CA SER A 12 -11.10 -11.61 -2.18
C SER A 12 -10.06 -12.74 -2.20
N THR A 13 -8.77 -12.39 -2.13
CA THR A 13 -7.64 -13.34 -2.12
C THR A 13 -6.98 -13.48 -0.76
N GLY A 14 -7.59 -12.94 0.29
CA GLY A 14 -7.15 -13.14 1.66
C GLY A 14 -6.17 -12.09 2.17
N VAL A 15 -5.83 -11.05 1.38
CA VAL A 15 -4.96 -9.95 1.83
C VAL A 15 -5.68 -9.15 2.90
N VAL A 16 -5.07 -9.06 4.07
CA VAL A 16 -5.61 -8.27 5.19
C VAL A 16 -5.22 -6.81 5.03
N MET A 17 -6.21 -5.93 4.99
CA MET A 17 -6.07 -4.50 4.77
C MET A 17 -6.45 -3.74 6.04
N LEU A 18 -5.51 -2.98 6.59
CA LEU A 18 -5.69 -2.19 7.81
C LEU A 18 -5.98 -0.73 7.49
N ARG A 19 -6.95 -0.14 8.17
CA ARG A 19 -7.26 1.28 8.03
C ARG A 19 -6.20 2.13 8.72
N VAL A 20 -5.58 3.01 7.95
CA VAL A 20 -4.71 4.07 8.43
C VAL A 20 -5.53 5.37 8.47
N ALA A 21 -5.67 5.96 9.65
CA ALA A 21 -6.39 7.21 9.83
C ALA A 21 -5.64 8.38 9.17
N ALA A 22 -6.39 9.43 8.81
CA ALA A 22 -5.78 10.70 8.45
C ALA A 22 -4.96 11.24 9.63
N GLY A 23 -3.82 11.88 9.33
CA GLY A 23 -2.90 12.34 10.36
C GLY A 23 -1.57 12.82 9.79
N SER A 24 -0.70 13.25 10.69
CA SER A 24 0.64 13.76 10.36
C SER A 24 1.70 13.03 11.16
N PHE A 25 2.86 12.82 10.55
CA PHE A 25 4.04 12.26 11.19
C PHE A 25 5.30 12.73 10.48
N THR A 26 6.44 12.65 11.16
CA THR A 26 7.74 12.96 10.58
C THR A 26 8.33 11.71 9.92
N MET A 27 8.69 11.82 8.64
CA MET A 27 9.32 10.74 7.86
C MET A 27 10.77 11.10 7.55
N GLY A 28 11.69 10.15 7.73
CA GLY A 28 13.14 10.32 7.51
C GLY A 28 13.94 10.08 8.79
N SER A 29 15.26 10.16 8.71
CA SER A 29 16.19 10.03 9.82
C SER A 29 16.83 11.39 10.17
N PRO A 30 17.05 11.70 11.47
CA PRO A 30 17.80 12.89 11.88
C PRO A 30 19.22 12.88 11.31
N GLU A 31 19.78 14.06 11.03
CA GLU A 31 21.18 14.17 10.56
C GLU A 31 22.20 13.57 11.54
N SER A 32 21.84 13.50 12.83
CA SER A 32 22.68 12.93 13.88
C SER A 32 22.61 11.40 14.00
N GLU A 33 21.73 10.73 13.25
CA GLU A 33 21.62 9.27 13.26
C GLU A 33 22.80 8.64 12.53
N ASP A 34 23.42 7.63 13.13
CA ASP A 34 24.55 6.94 12.50
C ASP A 34 24.10 6.25 11.20
N GLY A 35 24.88 6.44 10.13
CA GLY A 35 24.52 5.95 8.79
C GLY A 35 23.52 6.82 8.02
N HIS A 36 23.09 7.97 8.55
CA HIS A 36 22.23 8.92 7.85
C HIS A 36 22.78 9.30 6.47
N ARG A 37 21.88 9.37 5.48
CA ARG A 37 22.19 9.81 4.11
C ARG A 37 21.39 11.04 3.75
N ILE A 38 21.95 11.88 2.88
CA ILE A 38 21.37 13.18 2.50
C ILE A 38 19.92 13.13 1.98
N TRP A 39 19.48 12.01 1.41
CA TRP A 39 18.09 11.84 0.92
C TRP A 39 17.11 11.34 1.99
N GLU A 40 17.58 11.10 3.21
CA GLU A 40 16.78 10.64 4.35
C GLU A 40 16.35 11.80 5.27
N GLN A 41 16.62 13.05 4.89
CA GLN A 41 16.25 14.25 5.66
C GLN A 41 14.79 14.19 6.12
N GLN A 42 14.58 14.49 7.41
CA GLN A 42 13.26 14.51 8.02
C GLN A 42 12.33 15.54 7.37
N ARG A 43 11.10 15.13 7.10
CA ARG A 43 10.02 15.98 6.58
C ARG A 43 8.68 15.59 7.20
N ASP A 44 7.81 16.57 7.39
CA ASP A 44 6.45 16.31 7.86
C ASP A 44 5.56 15.82 6.71
N VAL A 45 4.97 14.64 6.89
CA VAL A 45 4.05 14.02 5.95
C VAL A 45 2.66 14.07 6.56
N THR A 46 1.69 14.54 5.77
CA THR A 46 0.28 14.63 6.19
C THR A 46 -0.61 13.87 5.21
N PHE A 47 -1.37 12.91 5.74
CA PHE A 47 -2.44 12.23 5.02
C PHE A 47 -3.77 12.89 5.35
N VAL A 48 -4.37 13.57 4.37
CA VAL A 48 -5.65 14.29 4.54
C VAL A 48 -6.84 13.35 4.62
N ASN A 49 -6.74 12.18 3.96
CA ASN A 49 -7.80 11.19 3.93
C ASN A 49 -7.28 9.87 4.52
N PRO A 50 -8.14 9.10 5.21
CA PRO A 50 -7.80 7.75 5.61
C PRO A 50 -7.61 6.86 4.38
N PHE A 51 -6.75 5.86 4.50
CA PHE A 51 -6.51 4.85 3.48
C PHE A 51 -6.40 3.45 4.10
N TYR A 52 -6.39 2.42 3.28
CA TYR A 52 -6.07 1.07 3.74
C TYR A 52 -4.69 0.64 3.25
N LEU A 53 -3.96 -0.07 4.10
CA LEU A 53 -2.63 -0.60 3.81
C LEU A 53 -2.61 -2.10 4.11
N GLY A 54 -1.94 -2.88 3.27
CA GLY A 54 -1.72 -4.30 3.54
C GLY A 54 -1.00 -4.52 4.88
N LYS A 55 -1.52 -5.41 5.71
CA LYS A 55 -0.95 -5.76 7.02
C LYS A 55 0.45 -6.38 6.89
N SER A 56 0.69 -7.09 5.81
CA SER A 56 1.93 -7.79 5.49
C SER A 56 2.27 -7.61 4.01
N PRO A 57 3.51 -7.91 3.59
CA PRO A 57 3.81 -8.14 2.19
C PRO A 57 2.84 -9.16 1.58
N VAL A 58 2.54 -8.99 0.29
CA VAL A 58 1.74 -9.94 -0.49
C VAL A 58 2.50 -11.26 -0.56
N THR A 59 1.84 -12.35 -0.20
CA THR A 59 2.46 -13.68 -0.27
C THR A 59 2.48 -14.22 -1.70
N GLN A 60 3.34 -15.21 -1.96
CA GLN A 60 3.39 -15.89 -3.25
C GLN A 60 2.04 -16.46 -3.68
N ASP A 61 1.33 -17.12 -2.76
CA ASP A 61 -0.02 -17.63 -2.99
C ASP A 61 -1.03 -16.53 -3.33
N GLN A 62 -1.01 -15.43 -2.58
CA GLN A 62 -1.91 -14.30 -2.81
C GLN A 62 -1.65 -13.64 -4.17
N TYR A 63 -0.38 -13.55 -4.57
CA TYR A 63 -0.01 -13.03 -5.87
C TYR A 63 -0.50 -13.94 -6.99
N GLU A 64 -0.20 -15.24 -6.92
CA GLU A 64 -0.58 -16.24 -7.92
C GLU A 64 -2.11 -16.35 -8.05
N ALA A 65 -2.86 -16.26 -6.94
CA ALA A 65 -4.32 -16.27 -6.97
C ALA A 65 -4.93 -15.11 -7.78
N VAL A 66 -4.23 -13.98 -7.89
CA VAL A 66 -4.67 -12.79 -8.64
C VAL A 66 -4.13 -12.78 -10.07
N THR A 67 -2.86 -13.13 -10.26
CA THR A 67 -2.17 -12.99 -11.55
C THR A 67 -2.18 -14.26 -12.39
N GLY A 68 -2.36 -15.42 -11.75
CA GLY A 68 -2.29 -16.75 -12.34
C GLY A 68 -0.87 -17.30 -12.47
N THR A 69 0.15 -16.57 -11.99
CA THR A 69 1.55 -17.00 -12.08
C THR A 69 2.32 -16.63 -10.82
N ASN A 70 3.28 -17.48 -10.44
CA ASN A 70 4.26 -17.18 -9.40
C ASN A 70 5.61 -16.84 -10.07
N PRO A 71 6.11 -15.60 -9.93
CA PRO A 71 7.34 -15.16 -10.58
C PRO A 71 8.61 -15.52 -9.80
N THR A 72 8.47 -16.10 -8.60
CA THR A 72 9.60 -16.49 -7.74
C THR A 72 10.52 -17.48 -8.46
N ASP A 73 11.81 -17.17 -8.53
CA ASP A 73 12.82 -17.96 -9.26
C ASP A 73 13.52 -19.04 -8.40
N HIS A 74 13.15 -19.11 -7.12
CA HIS A 74 13.60 -20.11 -6.15
C HIS A 74 12.42 -20.96 -5.63
N GLU A 75 12.69 -21.80 -4.63
CA GLU A 75 11.66 -22.66 -4.02
C GLU A 75 10.44 -21.84 -3.60
N ALA A 76 9.27 -22.25 -4.09
CA ALA A 76 8.02 -21.58 -3.81
C ALA A 76 7.55 -21.91 -2.38
N ILE A 77 7.46 -20.89 -1.54
CA ILE A 77 6.93 -20.99 -0.19
C ILE A 77 5.67 -20.13 -0.15
N ARG A 78 4.53 -20.81 -0.08
CA ARG A 78 3.17 -20.25 -0.22
C ARG A 78 2.93 -18.97 0.60
N ASP A 79 3.32 -18.99 1.86
CA ASP A 79 3.13 -17.89 2.82
C ASP A 79 4.31 -16.91 2.90
N ALA A 80 5.35 -17.11 2.09
CA ALA A 80 6.46 -16.17 2.00
C ALA A 80 6.10 -14.96 1.12
N PRO A 81 6.72 -13.79 1.33
CA PRO A 81 6.57 -12.65 0.42
C PRO A 81 6.97 -13.02 -1.01
N VAL A 82 6.23 -12.50 -1.98
CA VAL A 82 6.70 -12.49 -3.37
C VAL A 82 7.80 -11.42 -3.52
N ASP A 83 8.92 -11.77 -4.14
CA ASP A 83 10.11 -10.91 -4.20
C ASP A 83 10.67 -10.68 -5.62
N SER A 84 10.34 -11.57 -6.55
CA SER A 84 10.79 -11.55 -7.94
C SER A 84 9.84 -10.77 -8.86
N VAL A 85 9.34 -9.63 -8.38
CA VAL A 85 8.30 -8.80 -9.03
C VAL A 85 8.88 -7.42 -9.36
N ASN A 86 8.78 -7.02 -10.63
CA ASN A 86 9.11 -5.65 -11.03
C ASN A 86 7.94 -4.67 -10.80
N TRP A 87 8.19 -3.37 -10.99
CA TRP A 87 7.19 -2.32 -10.70
C TRP A 87 5.91 -2.45 -11.53
N ASP A 88 6.02 -2.82 -12.81
CA ASP A 88 4.86 -2.96 -13.70
C ASP A 88 3.99 -4.16 -13.27
N GLN A 89 4.63 -5.27 -12.93
CA GLN A 89 3.97 -6.47 -12.41
C GLN A 89 3.26 -6.20 -11.07
N ALA A 90 3.89 -5.44 -10.17
CA ALA A 90 3.25 -5.02 -8.91
C ALA A 90 2.00 -4.16 -9.14
N ASN A 91 2.06 -3.25 -10.12
CA ASN A 91 0.89 -2.45 -10.48
C ASN A 91 -0.21 -3.27 -11.15
N GLU A 92 0.16 -4.20 -12.03
CA GLU A 92 -0.79 -5.11 -12.66
C GLU A 92 -1.53 -5.95 -11.60
N TYR A 93 -0.80 -6.46 -10.61
CA TYR A 93 -1.39 -7.13 -9.44
C TYR A 93 -2.41 -6.23 -8.73
N CYS A 94 -2.05 -4.99 -8.39
CA CYS A 94 -2.97 -4.05 -7.73
C CYS A 94 -4.23 -3.77 -8.57
N GLN A 95 -4.09 -3.63 -9.89
CA GLN A 95 -5.22 -3.41 -10.80
C GLN A 95 -6.13 -4.64 -10.88
N LYS A 96 -5.56 -5.83 -11.02
CA LYS A 96 -6.29 -7.10 -11.05
C LYS A 96 -7.02 -7.34 -9.73
N LEU A 97 -6.34 -7.20 -8.59
CA LEU A 97 -6.96 -7.34 -7.27
C LEU A 97 -8.12 -6.37 -7.10
N THR A 98 -7.93 -5.09 -7.44
CA THR A 98 -9.00 -4.07 -7.37
C THR A 98 -10.21 -4.47 -8.21
N LYS A 99 -9.99 -5.05 -9.40
CA LYS A 99 -11.08 -5.52 -10.26
C LYS A 99 -11.83 -6.67 -9.61
N VAL A 100 -11.14 -7.70 -9.11
CA VAL A 100 -11.75 -8.86 -8.46
C VAL A 100 -12.50 -8.45 -7.18
N ASP A 101 -11.91 -7.60 -6.35
CA ASP A 101 -12.54 -7.10 -5.13
C ASP A 101 -13.82 -6.29 -5.41
N ARG A 102 -13.88 -5.57 -6.54
CA ARG A 102 -15.11 -4.88 -6.97
C ARG A 102 -16.16 -5.86 -7.48
N GLU A 103 -15.76 -6.82 -8.30
CA GLU A 103 -16.68 -7.84 -8.84
C GLU A 103 -17.27 -8.72 -7.74
N THR A 104 -16.52 -8.98 -6.67
CA THR A 104 -16.94 -9.76 -5.50
C THR A 104 -17.63 -8.93 -4.42
N GLY A 105 -17.70 -7.60 -4.57
CA GLY A 105 -18.34 -6.70 -3.61
C GLY A 105 -17.58 -6.48 -2.30
N VAL A 106 -16.31 -6.90 -2.23
CA VAL A 106 -15.43 -6.67 -1.07
C VAL A 106 -15.05 -5.20 -0.95
N LEU A 107 -14.71 -4.57 -2.08
CA LEU A 107 -14.43 -3.13 -2.12
C LEU A 107 -15.73 -2.33 -2.10
N LEU A 108 -16.03 -1.71 -0.96
CA LEU A 108 -17.19 -0.83 -0.79
C LEU A 108 -17.16 0.36 -1.75
N ASP A 109 -18.33 0.77 -2.23
CA ASP A 109 -18.51 1.97 -3.06
C ASP A 109 -17.85 3.20 -2.42
N GLY A 110 -17.03 3.90 -3.23
CA GLY A 110 -16.29 5.11 -2.85
C GLY A 110 -14.81 4.91 -2.50
N TRP A 111 -14.33 3.67 -2.37
CA TRP A 111 -12.90 3.39 -2.21
C TRP A 111 -12.21 3.22 -3.57
N HIS A 112 -11.06 3.86 -3.71
CA HIS A 112 -10.23 3.80 -4.91
C HIS A 112 -8.78 3.48 -4.52
N PRO A 113 -8.01 2.83 -5.41
CA PRO A 113 -6.58 2.65 -5.20
C PRO A 113 -5.90 3.99 -4.90
N ALA A 114 -5.01 3.99 -3.90
CA ALA A 114 -4.21 5.15 -3.58
C ALA A 114 -3.19 5.38 -4.71
N THR A 115 -3.49 6.29 -5.64
CA THR A 115 -2.53 6.73 -6.65
C THR A 115 -1.76 7.95 -6.14
N ALA A 116 -0.46 8.02 -6.46
CA ALA A 116 0.42 9.11 -6.04
C ALA A 116 -0.15 10.51 -6.40
N SER A 117 -0.91 10.63 -7.48
CA SER A 117 -1.55 11.87 -7.92
C SER A 117 -2.62 12.43 -6.96
N ARG A 118 -3.11 11.63 -6.00
CA ARG A 118 -4.07 12.07 -4.97
C ARG A 118 -3.44 12.29 -3.60
N LEU A 119 -2.19 11.88 -3.42
CA LEU A 119 -1.41 12.17 -2.23
C LEU A 119 -0.79 13.56 -2.41
N ARG A 120 -1.55 14.61 -2.08
CA ARG A 120 -1.06 15.99 -2.18
C ARG A 120 0.01 16.19 -1.11
N LEU A 121 1.28 16.02 -1.47
CA LEU A 121 2.39 16.46 -0.63
C LEU A 121 2.27 17.99 -0.45
N PRO A 122 2.44 18.53 0.77
CA PRO A 122 2.45 19.97 0.98
C PRO A 122 3.55 20.56 0.09
N ARG A 123 3.18 21.55 -0.72
CA ARG A 123 4.15 22.30 -1.53
C ARG A 123 5.09 23.01 -0.55
N GLU A 124 6.39 22.82 -0.73
CA GLU A 124 7.40 23.66 -0.07
C GLU A 124 7.09 25.13 -0.40
N SER A 125 6.81 25.93 0.64
CA SER A 125 6.77 27.38 0.52
C SER A 125 8.18 27.85 0.22
N GLY A 126 8.46 28.12 -1.06
CA GLY A 126 9.66 28.82 -1.48
C GLY A 126 9.75 30.17 -0.78
N ASN A 127 10.84 30.39 -0.06
CA ASN A 127 11.23 31.72 0.40
C ASN A 127 11.83 32.50 -0.77
N ALA A 128 11.34 33.72 -0.94
CA ALA A 128 11.89 34.75 -1.82
C ALA A 128 13.18 35.35 -1.23
#